data_AF-A0A7S1V9G9-F1
#
_entry.id   AF-A0A7S1V9G9-F1
#
_cell.length_a   1.000
_cell.length_b   1.000
_cell.length_c   1.000
_cell.angle_alpha   90.00
_cell.angle_beta   90.00
_cell.angle_gamma   90.00
#
_symmetry.space_group_name_H-M   'P 1'
#
loop_
_entity.id
_entity.type
_entity.pdbx_description
1 polymer ?
#
loop_
_entity_poly.entity_id
_entity_poly.type
_entity_poly.pdbx_seq_one_letter_code
_entity_poly.pdbx_strand_id
1 'polypeptide(L)'
;GVRNKTYENCFIGSEAVTAVVQANKSTLSRADAVHQLQALLSTGLIYHVTHDHAFEDKFLFYRFTSTTDIRKTLDGFAALPHEPTGQDKIRYVALMNRYKQFTGLDVKEILNSFYGCQDESGWDLVDLQNWRNNMKRWGFGRREDQDDEMVEKLSPLVLNIDPKEWDVTGDEQWESPWGILAQIAIFDQIPRSAFRGTDEAFKWDDLAIRATKVAIEKGYFEEAFKSTLNQFVLLLPLEHSESWEDQKLGVQLLLRLLSTVAIQDDGFSDYEIVKRLEFSKRLTTAFLEHAQVVAKFKRFPHRNRAHGRTTSLEERIWLASDLVPRWAKSQNPEDARNVIQLPVIPLKRLTRGR
;
A
#
# COMPACT_ATOMS: atom_id res chain seq x y z
N GLY A 1 28.05 -30.57 20.74
CA GLY A 1 28.05 -29.22 20.13
C GLY A 1 26.63 -28.80 19.94
N VAL A 2 26.19 -27.74 20.64
CA VAL A 2 24.85 -27.18 20.44
C VAL A 2 24.85 -26.53 19.06
N ARG A 3 24.12 -27.12 18.10
CA ARG A 3 23.85 -26.44 16.84
C ARG A 3 22.88 -25.30 17.16
N ASN A 4 23.37 -24.06 17.11
CA ASN A 4 22.50 -22.89 17.12
C ASN A 4 21.67 -22.95 15.84
N LYS A 5 20.42 -23.38 15.98
CA LYS A 5 19.45 -23.41 14.89
C LYS A 5 18.65 -22.11 14.96
N THR A 6 18.82 -21.27 13.94
CA THR A 6 18.04 -20.05 13.79
C THR A 6 16.68 -20.41 13.19
N TYR A 7 15.62 -19.86 13.77
CA TYR A 7 14.27 -19.92 13.23
C TYR A 7 13.88 -18.50 12.82
N GLU A 8 13.62 -18.29 11.53
CA GLU A 8 13.22 -16.99 11.01
C GLU A 8 11.69 -16.83 11.02
N ASN A 9 11.22 -15.59 11.00
CA ASN A 9 9.79 -15.24 10.91
C ASN A 9 8.91 -15.93 11.96
N CYS A 10 9.42 -16.17 13.16
CA CYS A 10 8.67 -16.80 14.25
C CYS A 10 8.30 -15.80 15.35
N PHE A 11 7.26 -16.14 16.10
CA PHE A 11 6.85 -15.42 17.31
C PHE A 11 6.97 -16.32 18.54
N ILE A 12 7.12 -15.70 19.71
CA ILE A 12 7.27 -16.41 20.99
C ILE A 12 5.89 -16.61 21.61
N GLY A 13 5.59 -17.85 22.06
CA GLY A 13 4.30 -18.22 22.64
C GLY A 13 3.84 -17.28 23.77
N SER A 14 4.71 -17.00 24.74
CA SER A 14 4.40 -16.13 25.88
C SER A 14 4.18 -14.66 25.51
N GLU A 15 4.82 -14.18 24.44
CA GLU A 15 4.63 -12.82 23.91
C GLU A 15 3.30 -12.73 23.16
N ALA A 16 2.95 -13.73 22.36
CA ALA A 16 1.66 -13.80 21.67
C ALA A 16 0.48 -13.83 22.66
N VAL A 17 0.58 -14.59 23.76
CA VAL A 17 -0.44 -14.56 24.84
C VAL A 17 -0.60 -13.16 25.39
N THR A 18 0.51 -12.46 25.63
CA THR A 18 0.49 -11.08 26.14
C THR A 18 -0.16 -10.13 25.15
N ALA A 19 0.16 -10.24 23.86
CA ALA A 19 -0.43 -9.44 22.79
C ALA A 19 -1.95 -9.67 22.68
N VAL A 20 -2.42 -10.92 22.74
CA VAL A 20 -3.86 -11.25 22.68
C VAL A 20 -4.62 -10.66 23.87
N VAL A 21 -4.08 -10.77 25.09
CA VAL A 21 -4.70 -10.18 26.29
C VAL A 21 -4.77 -8.66 26.16
N GLN A 22 -3.72 -8.01 25.66
CA GLN A 22 -3.69 -6.55 25.46
C GLN A 22 -4.66 -6.09 24.37
N ALA A 23 -4.72 -6.80 23.23
CA ALA A 23 -5.65 -6.49 22.14
C ALA A 23 -7.12 -6.57 22.59
N ASN A 24 -7.43 -7.46 23.53
CA ASN A 24 -8.75 -7.60 24.15
C ASN A 24 -8.93 -6.71 25.39
N LYS A 25 -8.12 -5.64 25.55
CA LYS A 25 -8.20 -4.70 26.69
C LYS A 25 -8.19 -5.40 28.06
N SER A 26 -7.45 -6.51 28.17
CA SER A 26 -7.35 -7.35 29.37
C SER A 26 -8.66 -7.99 29.85
N THR A 27 -9.68 -8.12 28.98
CA THR A 27 -10.92 -8.84 29.33
C THR A 27 -10.76 -10.36 29.29
N LEU A 28 -9.73 -10.86 28.61
CA LEU A 28 -9.39 -12.28 28.53
C LEU A 28 -8.31 -12.65 29.54
N SER A 29 -8.43 -13.82 30.16
CA SER A 29 -7.33 -14.40 30.93
C SER A 29 -6.23 -14.93 30.00
N ARG A 30 -5.03 -15.14 30.53
CA ARG A 30 -3.95 -15.81 29.77
C ARG A 30 -4.35 -17.23 29.35
N ALA A 31 -5.15 -17.92 30.16
CA ALA A 31 -5.68 -19.25 29.83
C ALA A 31 -6.63 -19.17 28.62
N ASP A 32 -7.52 -18.18 28.57
CA ASP A 32 -8.40 -17.95 27.42
C ASP A 32 -7.60 -17.63 26.15
N ALA A 33 -6.54 -16.82 26.28
CA ALA A 33 -5.65 -16.51 25.16
C ALA A 33 -4.90 -17.77 24.66
N VAL A 34 -4.42 -18.64 25.56
CA VAL A 34 -3.85 -19.95 25.19
C VAL A 34 -4.88 -20.81 24.45
N HIS A 35 -6.14 -20.85 24.91
CA HIS A 35 -7.21 -21.58 24.21
C HIS A 35 -7.46 -21.05 22.79
N GLN A 36 -7.46 -19.73 22.59
CA GLN A 36 -7.61 -19.14 21.26
C GLN A 36 -6.42 -19.47 20.35
N LEU A 37 -5.20 -19.35 20.85
CA LEU A 37 -3.99 -19.65 20.08
C LEU A 37 -3.87 -21.16 19.78
N GLN A 38 -4.30 -22.02 20.71
CA GLN A 38 -4.44 -23.45 20.46
C GLN A 38 -5.47 -23.76 19.38
N ALA A 39 -6.58 -23.01 19.31
CA ALA A 39 -7.56 -23.16 18.24
C ALA A 39 -6.93 -22.82 16.87
N LEU A 40 -6.17 -21.73 16.77
CA LEU A 40 -5.43 -21.37 15.54
C LEU A 40 -4.41 -22.45 15.13
N LEU A 41 -3.72 -23.06 16.11
CA LEU A 41 -2.80 -24.17 15.86
C LEU A 41 -3.57 -25.40 15.33
N SER A 42 -4.73 -25.70 15.89
CA SER A 42 -5.56 -26.85 15.49
C SER A 42 -6.17 -26.71 14.09
N THR A 43 -6.38 -25.48 13.62
CA THR A 43 -6.80 -25.19 12.24
C THR A 43 -5.62 -25.11 11.27
N GLY A 44 -4.38 -25.22 11.76
CA GLY A 44 -3.19 -25.06 10.94
C GLY A 44 -2.96 -23.64 10.43
N LEU A 45 -3.52 -22.62 11.09
CA LEU A 45 -3.22 -21.20 10.79
C LEU A 45 -1.89 -20.76 11.40
N ILE A 46 -1.48 -21.42 12.48
CA ILE A 46 -0.13 -21.34 13.04
C ILE A 46 0.39 -22.75 13.31
N TYR A 47 1.70 -22.89 13.50
CA TYR A 47 2.34 -24.15 13.88
C TYR A 47 3.55 -23.90 14.79
N HIS A 48 3.86 -24.85 15.68
CA HIS A 48 5.14 -24.85 16.39
C HIS A 48 6.26 -25.15 15.39
N VAL A 49 7.40 -24.46 15.46
CA VAL A 49 8.48 -24.55 14.44
C VAL A 49 9.09 -25.95 14.26
N THR A 50 8.82 -26.89 15.17
CA THR A 50 9.19 -28.31 15.03
C THR A 50 8.00 -29.25 14.84
N HIS A 51 6.77 -28.74 14.88
CA HIS A 51 5.51 -29.50 14.89
C HIS A 51 5.30 -30.46 16.07
N ASP A 52 6.14 -30.38 17.12
CA ASP A 52 6.09 -31.32 18.26
C ASP A 52 5.27 -30.83 19.47
N HIS A 53 4.77 -29.58 19.44
CA HIS A 53 4.14 -28.96 20.59
C HIS A 53 2.73 -28.46 20.30
N ALA A 54 1.86 -28.62 21.30
CA ALA A 54 0.66 -27.81 21.45
C ALA A 54 1.03 -26.33 21.67
N PHE A 55 0.03 -25.45 21.68
CA PHE A 55 0.27 -24.06 22.03
C PHE A 55 0.48 -23.93 23.54
N GLU A 56 1.61 -23.35 23.94
CA GLU A 56 1.99 -23.17 25.34
C GLU A 56 2.39 -21.72 25.62
N ASP A 57 1.96 -21.20 26.77
CA ASP A 57 2.40 -19.90 27.29
C ASP A 57 3.83 -19.98 27.84
N LYS A 58 4.79 -20.18 26.93
CA LYS A 58 6.21 -20.40 27.20
C LYS A 58 7.08 -19.75 26.15
N PHE A 59 8.38 -19.77 26.39
CA PHE A 59 9.40 -19.39 25.42
C PHE A 59 9.58 -20.50 24.36
N LEU A 60 8.54 -20.74 23.58
CA LEU A 60 8.52 -21.63 22.42
C LEU A 60 8.26 -20.82 21.16
N PHE A 61 8.80 -21.27 20.03
CA PHE A 61 8.67 -20.58 18.76
C PHE A 61 7.53 -21.16 17.93
N TYR A 62 6.66 -20.27 17.46
CA TYR A 62 5.56 -20.59 16.56
C TYR A 62 5.67 -19.74 15.29
N ARG A 63 5.01 -20.18 14.22
CA ARG A 63 4.98 -19.47 12.94
C ARG A 63 3.57 -19.47 12.37
N PHE A 64 3.20 -18.39 11.68
CA PHE A 64 2.01 -18.35 10.84
C PHE A 64 2.19 -19.22 9.60
N THR A 65 1.13 -19.89 9.17
CA THR A 65 1.18 -20.69 7.94
C THR A 65 1.15 -19.76 6.73
N SER A 66 2.15 -19.88 5.85
CA SER A 66 2.26 -19.08 4.63
C SER A 66 1.08 -19.31 3.69
N THR A 67 0.72 -18.35 2.83
CA THR A 67 -0.34 -18.56 1.83
C THR A 67 -0.01 -19.71 0.88
N THR A 68 1.28 -19.90 0.56
CA THR A 68 1.77 -21.03 -0.23
C THR A 68 1.47 -22.37 0.44
N ASP A 69 1.71 -22.50 1.75
CA ASP A 69 1.46 -23.76 2.46
C ASP A 69 -0.04 -23.96 2.75
N ILE A 70 -0.79 -22.88 2.95
CA ILE A 70 -2.26 -22.91 2.97
C ILE A 70 -2.77 -23.47 1.64
N ARG A 71 -2.31 -22.93 0.50
CA ARG A 71 -2.70 -23.39 -0.84
C ARG A 71 -2.40 -24.88 -1.03
N LYS A 72 -1.18 -25.33 -0.72
CA LYS A 72 -0.81 -26.76 -0.78
C LYS A 72 -1.74 -27.63 0.07
N THR A 73 -2.11 -27.16 1.25
CA THR A 73 -3.03 -27.88 2.14
C THR A 73 -4.44 -27.94 1.54
N LEU A 74 -4.91 -26.85 0.95
CA LEU A 74 -6.21 -26.78 0.27
C LEU A 74 -6.27 -27.64 -1.00
N ASP A 75 -5.19 -27.66 -1.79
CA ASP A 75 -5.05 -28.55 -2.95
C ASP A 75 -5.13 -30.03 -2.51
N GLY A 76 -4.51 -30.35 -1.37
CA GLY A 76 -4.61 -31.67 -0.74
C GLY A 76 -6.05 -32.03 -0.36
N PHE A 77 -6.82 -31.09 0.21
CA PHE A 77 -8.25 -31.29 0.48
C PHE A 77 -9.07 -31.46 -0.80
N ALA A 78 -8.79 -30.68 -1.84
CA ALA A 78 -9.48 -30.77 -3.13
C ALA A 78 -9.22 -32.09 -3.87
N ALA A 79 -8.08 -32.74 -3.60
CA ALA A 79 -7.74 -34.05 -4.16
C ALA A 79 -8.42 -35.24 -3.43
N LEU A 80 -9.08 -35.01 -2.30
CA LEU A 80 -9.78 -36.07 -1.57
C LEU A 80 -11.05 -36.52 -2.33
N PRO A 81 -11.39 -37.82 -2.29
CA PRO A 81 -12.58 -38.35 -2.98
C PRO A 81 -13.91 -37.91 -2.33
N HIS A 82 -13.87 -37.36 -1.11
CA HIS A 82 -15.03 -36.96 -0.33
C HIS A 82 -14.78 -35.63 0.38
N GLU A 83 -15.85 -34.90 0.70
CA GLU A 83 -15.75 -33.63 1.42
C GLU A 83 -15.14 -33.81 2.83
N PRO A 84 -14.34 -32.83 3.31
CA PRO A 84 -13.83 -32.84 4.68
C PRO A 84 -14.95 -32.88 5.72
N THR A 85 -14.78 -33.67 6.77
CA THR A 85 -15.75 -33.79 7.89
C THR A 85 -15.07 -33.56 9.24
N GLY A 86 -15.86 -33.33 10.29
CA GLY A 86 -15.34 -33.14 11.65
C GLY A 86 -14.28 -32.03 11.75
N GLN A 87 -13.15 -32.34 12.39
CA GLN A 87 -12.04 -31.40 12.57
C GLN A 87 -11.41 -30.97 11.24
N ASP A 88 -11.38 -31.86 10.24
CA ASP A 88 -10.86 -31.52 8.90
C ASP A 88 -11.74 -30.52 8.18
N LYS A 89 -13.06 -30.55 8.42
CA LYS A 89 -13.97 -29.50 7.92
C LYS A 89 -13.69 -28.14 8.56
N ILE A 90 -13.48 -28.11 9.88
CA ILE A 90 -13.16 -26.88 10.62
C ILE A 90 -11.84 -26.30 10.09
N ARG A 91 -10.82 -27.16 9.93
CA ARG A 91 -9.53 -26.80 9.34
C ARG A 91 -9.67 -26.28 7.92
N TYR A 92 -10.38 -27.00 7.05
CA TYR A 92 -10.63 -26.60 5.66
C TYR A 92 -11.30 -25.22 5.60
N VAL A 93 -12.37 -24.99 6.36
CA VAL A 93 -13.09 -23.70 6.36
C VAL A 93 -12.20 -22.56 6.86
N ALA A 94 -11.43 -22.76 7.92
CA ALA A 94 -10.51 -21.76 8.43
C ALA A 94 -9.42 -21.39 7.41
N LEU A 95 -8.80 -22.40 6.79
CA LEU A 95 -7.78 -22.20 5.76
C LEU A 95 -8.36 -21.58 4.49
N MET A 96 -9.56 -21.99 4.05
CA MET A 96 -10.25 -21.39 2.91
C MET A 96 -10.60 -19.93 3.17
N ASN A 97 -11.11 -19.60 4.36
CA ASN A 97 -11.42 -18.20 4.70
C ASN A 97 -10.14 -17.34 4.67
N ARG A 98 -9.04 -17.87 5.22
CA ARG A 98 -7.73 -17.22 5.16
C ARG A 98 -7.21 -17.10 3.72
N TYR A 99 -7.42 -18.10 2.86
CA TYR A 99 -6.94 -18.10 1.49
C TYR A 99 -7.81 -17.27 0.53
N LYS A 100 -9.11 -17.14 0.83
CA LYS A 100 -10.10 -16.51 -0.06
C LYS A 100 -9.71 -15.09 -0.45
N GLN A 101 -9.10 -14.34 0.47
CA GLN A 101 -8.61 -12.98 0.22
C GLN A 101 -7.52 -12.90 -0.86
N PHE A 102 -6.79 -13.98 -1.11
CA PHE A 102 -5.72 -14.08 -2.11
C PHE A 102 -6.19 -14.71 -3.42
N THR A 103 -7.41 -15.25 -3.46
CA THR A 103 -7.85 -16.07 -4.57
C THR A 103 -8.04 -15.19 -5.81
N GLY A 104 -7.27 -15.46 -6.86
CA GLY A 104 -7.26 -14.66 -8.09
C GLY A 104 -6.30 -13.46 -8.05
N LEU A 105 -5.51 -13.29 -6.98
CA LEU A 105 -4.41 -12.33 -6.96
C LEU A 105 -3.10 -13.03 -7.29
N ASP A 106 -2.40 -12.51 -8.29
CA ASP A 106 -1.07 -12.94 -8.67
C ASP A 106 -0.14 -11.73 -8.70
N VAL A 107 0.90 -11.73 -7.85
CA VAL A 107 1.85 -10.62 -7.75
C VAL A 107 2.49 -10.30 -9.10
N LYS A 108 2.79 -11.33 -9.90
CA LYS A 108 3.42 -11.15 -11.20
C LYS A 108 2.47 -10.53 -12.21
N GLU A 109 1.22 -10.98 -12.26
CA GLU A 109 0.20 -10.39 -13.14
C GLU A 109 -0.12 -8.94 -12.75
N ILE A 110 -0.19 -8.65 -11.44
CA ILE A 110 -0.40 -7.30 -10.91
C ILE A 110 0.74 -6.39 -11.36
N LEU A 111 2.00 -6.78 -11.13
CA LEU A 111 3.15 -5.94 -11.46
C LEU A 111 3.38 -5.82 -12.97
N ASN A 112 3.17 -6.90 -13.73
CA ASN A 112 3.23 -6.84 -15.20
C ASN A 112 2.21 -5.86 -15.76
N SER A 113 0.98 -5.84 -15.20
CA SER A 113 -0.04 -4.86 -15.58
C SER A 113 0.32 -3.46 -15.12
N PHE A 114 0.87 -3.32 -13.91
CA PHE A 114 1.29 -2.05 -13.33
C PHE A 114 2.40 -1.37 -14.15
N TYR A 115 3.42 -2.13 -14.56
CA TYR A 115 4.54 -1.62 -15.35
C TYR A 115 4.32 -1.69 -16.87
N GLY A 116 3.29 -2.41 -17.33
CA GLY A 116 3.03 -2.65 -18.75
C GLY A 116 4.14 -3.48 -19.41
N CYS A 117 4.61 -4.53 -18.72
CA CYS A 117 5.65 -5.43 -19.20
C CYS A 117 5.15 -6.89 -19.25
N GLN A 118 5.85 -7.74 -20.02
CA GLN A 118 5.46 -9.14 -20.19
C GLN A 118 5.97 -10.04 -19.05
N ASP A 119 7.03 -9.63 -18.38
CA ASP A 119 7.67 -10.39 -17.31
C ASP A 119 8.44 -9.47 -16.33
N GLU A 120 9.03 -10.12 -15.33
CA GLU A 120 9.71 -9.51 -14.17
C GLU A 120 10.95 -8.70 -14.56
N SER A 121 11.52 -8.95 -15.75
CA SER A 121 12.67 -8.18 -16.22
C SER A 121 12.35 -6.70 -16.40
N GLY A 122 11.07 -6.36 -16.59
CA GLY A 122 10.62 -4.98 -16.77
C GLY A 122 10.40 -4.19 -15.48
N TRP A 123 10.27 -4.85 -14.32
CA TRP A 123 9.81 -4.19 -13.09
C TRP A 123 10.78 -3.14 -12.55
N ASP A 124 12.08 -3.38 -12.75
CA ASP A 124 13.15 -2.48 -12.28
C ASP A 124 13.85 -1.71 -13.41
N LEU A 125 13.39 -1.87 -14.66
CA LEU A 125 13.82 -1.07 -15.83
C LEU A 125 13.04 0.25 -15.96
N VAL A 126 12.10 0.47 -15.04
CA VAL A 126 11.36 1.70 -14.96
C VAL A 126 12.26 2.76 -14.35
N ASP A 127 12.58 3.80 -15.12
CA ASP A 127 13.56 4.80 -14.72
C ASP A 127 13.18 6.21 -15.18
N LEU A 128 14.07 7.16 -14.92
CA LEU A 128 13.87 8.56 -15.22
C LEU A 128 13.86 8.88 -16.73
N GLN A 129 14.07 7.91 -17.61
CA GLN A 129 13.95 8.06 -19.05
C GLN A 129 12.53 7.71 -19.54
N ASN A 130 11.88 6.70 -18.94
CA ASN A 130 10.57 6.20 -19.36
C ASN A 130 9.41 6.51 -18.38
N TRP A 131 9.68 7.18 -17.26
CA TRP A 131 8.70 7.50 -16.21
C TRP A 131 7.40 8.12 -16.69
N ARG A 132 7.42 8.94 -17.75
CA ARG A 132 6.21 9.60 -18.29
C ARG A 132 5.17 8.58 -18.77
N ASN A 133 5.60 7.45 -19.34
CA ASN A 133 4.71 6.39 -19.78
C ASN A 133 4.06 5.68 -18.58
N ASN A 134 4.85 5.42 -17.53
CA ASN A 134 4.33 4.83 -16.30
C ASN A 134 3.37 5.77 -15.57
N MET A 135 3.71 7.06 -15.44
CA MET A 135 2.78 8.04 -14.85
C MET A 135 1.47 8.15 -15.62
N LYS A 136 1.54 8.06 -16.96
CA LYS A 136 0.36 7.98 -17.80
C LYS A 136 -0.45 6.74 -17.46
N ARG A 137 0.14 5.55 -17.36
CA ARG A 137 -0.57 4.32 -16.98
C ARG A 137 -1.16 4.36 -15.58
N TRP A 138 -0.41 4.85 -14.60
CA TRP A 138 -0.83 4.90 -13.20
C TRP A 138 -1.90 5.97 -12.92
N GLY A 139 -2.22 6.82 -13.90
CA GLY A 139 -3.30 7.79 -13.77
C GLY A 139 -2.90 9.07 -13.05
N PHE A 140 -1.60 9.41 -13.04
CA PHE A 140 -1.15 10.65 -12.44
C PHE A 140 -1.65 11.86 -13.22
N GLY A 141 -2.40 12.71 -12.53
CA GLY A 141 -2.85 14.01 -13.03
C GLY A 141 -3.98 13.98 -14.05
N ARG A 142 -4.62 12.82 -14.28
CA ARG A 142 -5.75 12.54 -15.20
C ARG A 142 -5.58 13.18 -16.59
N ARG A 143 -5.38 12.35 -17.61
CA ARG A 143 -5.01 12.80 -18.95
C ARG A 143 -6.07 12.42 -19.97
N GLU A 144 -6.19 13.18 -21.06
CA GLU A 144 -7.05 12.80 -22.19
C GLU A 144 -6.56 11.51 -22.86
N ASP A 145 -5.24 11.30 -22.85
CA ASP A 145 -4.61 10.15 -23.47
C ASP A 145 -4.43 8.96 -22.53
N GLN A 146 -5.05 8.96 -21.33
CA GLN A 146 -4.89 7.98 -20.26
C GLN A 146 -4.88 6.51 -20.76
N ASP A 147 -3.97 5.70 -20.21
CA ASP A 147 -3.94 4.24 -20.44
C ASP A 147 -4.71 3.57 -19.30
N ASP A 148 -5.86 2.98 -19.64
CA ASP A 148 -6.80 2.37 -18.69
C ASP A 148 -6.69 0.84 -18.65
N GLU A 149 -5.80 0.22 -19.43
CA GLU A 149 -5.67 -1.26 -19.49
C GLU A 149 -5.40 -1.86 -18.10
N MET A 150 -4.51 -1.22 -17.34
CA MET A 150 -4.20 -1.61 -15.96
C MET A 150 -5.44 -1.51 -15.06
N VAL A 151 -6.25 -0.46 -15.21
CA VAL A 151 -7.46 -0.22 -14.41
C VAL A 151 -8.53 -1.26 -14.73
N GLU A 152 -8.75 -1.56 -16.01
CA GLU A 152 -9.71 -2.58 -16.46
C GLU A 152 -9.36 -3.96 -15.90
N LYS A 153 -8.07 -4.33 -15.89
CA LYS A 153 -7.61 -5.63 -15.39
C LYS A 153 -7.64 -5.74 -13.87
N LEU A 154 -7.20 -4.71 -13.16
CA LEU A 154 -6.94 -4.82 -11.71
C LEU A 154 -8.09 -4.30 -10.83
N SER A 155 -8.99 -3.46 -11.35
CA SER A 155 -10.13 -2.95 -10.55
C SER A 155 -11.13 -4.04 -10.10
N PRO A 156 -11.42 -5.11 -10.86
CA PRO A 156 -12.25 -6.20 -10.35
C PRO A 156 -11.59 -6.97 -9.20
N LEU A 157 -10.25 -7.04 -9.20
CA LEU A 157 -9.49 -7.75 -8.18
C LEU A 157 -9.58 -7.03 -6.83
N VAL A 158 -9.39 -5.70 -6.82
CA VAL A 158 -9.44 -4.92 -5.57
C VAL A 158 -10.84 -4.94 -4.93
N LEU A 159 -11.90 -4.98 -5.72
CA LEU A 159 -13.29 -5.01 -5.22
C LEU A 159 -13.62 -6.27 -4.41
N ASN A 160 -12.89 -7.37 -4.65
CA ASN A 160 -13.05 -8.62 -3.92
C ASN A 160 -12.31 -8.63 -2.58
N ILE A 161 -11.55 -7.59 -2.26
CA ILE A 161 -10.73 -7.50 -1.05
C ILE A 161 -11.46 -6.69 0.01
N ASP A 162 -11.79 -7.33 1.14
CA ASP A 162 -12.21 -6.64 2.34
C ASP A 162 -10.97 -6.11 3.09
N PRO A 163 -10.78 -4.79 3.24
CA PRO A 163 -9.62 -4.24 3.92
C PRO A 163 -9.54 -4.63 5.40
N LYS A 164 -10.65 -5.05 6.03
CA LYS A 164 -10.63 -5.52 7.43
C LYS A 164 -10.07 -6.92 7.58
N GLU A 165 -10.20 -7.73 6.54
CA GLU A 165 -9.76 -9.13 6.55
C GLU A 165 -8.38 -9.30 5.87
N TRP A 166 -7.89 -8.28 5.14
CA TRP A 166 -6.58 -8.30 4.51
C TRP A 166 -5.44 -8.35 5.53
N ASP A 167 -4.79 -9.50 5.59
CA ASP A 167 -3.62 -9.72 6.42
C ASP A 167 -2.62 -10.59 5.67
N VAL A 168 -1.38 -10.14 5.54
CA VAL A 168 -0.28 -10.85 4.87
C VAL A 168 0.90 -11.08 5.80
N THR A 169 0.69 -10.94 7.12
CA THR A 169 1.77 -11.08 8.09
C THR A 169 2.44 -12.44 8.00
N GLY A 170 3.75 -12.42 7.77
CA GLY A 170 4.56 -13.63 7.60
C GLY A 170 4.41 -14.32 6.24
N ASP A 171 3.74 -13.70 5.27
CA ASP A 171 3.69 -14.20 3.90
C ASP A 171 4.93 -13.77 3.11
N GLU A 172 5.76 -14.74 2.74
CA GLU A 172 7.03 -14.48 2.05
C GLU A 172 6.85 -13.79 0.69
N GLN A 173 5.76 -14.06 -0.03
CA GLN A 173 5.53 -13.47 -1.35
C GLN A 173 5.00 -12.05 -1.20
N TRP A 174 3.97 -11.83 -0.38
CA TRP A 174 3.32 -10.53 -0.23
C TRP A 174 4.13 -9.54 0.60
N GLU A 175 4.95 -10.01 1.54
CA GLU A 175 5.92 -9.19 2.27
C GLU A 175 7.29 -9.12 1.58
N SER A 176 7.47 -9.66 0.37
CA SER A 176 8.66 -9.41 -0.44
C SER A 176 8.67 -7.97 -0.99
N PRO A 177 9.81 -7.43 -1.44
CA PRO A 177 9.85 -6.09 -2.04
C PRO A 177 8.84 -5.91 -3.18
N TRP A 178 8.72 -6.91 -4.06
CA TRP A 178 7.79 -6.90 -5.18
C TRP A 178 6.35 -7.14 -4.75
N GLY A 179 6.12 -8.02 -3.76
CA GLY A 179 4.79 -8.20 -3.16
C GLY A 179 4.25 -6.92 -2.55
N ILE A 180 5.11 -6.13 -1.89
CA ILE A 180 4.75 -4.82 -1.35
C ILE A 180 4.40 -3.83 -2.46
N LEU A 181 5.18 -3.75 -3.54
CA LEU A 181 4.82 -2.90 -4.67
C LEU A 181 3.51 -3.34 -5.34
N ALA A 182 3.22 -4.64 -5.38
CA ALA A 182 1.94 -5.16 -5.85
C ALA A 182 0.78 -4.74 -4.94
N GLN A 183 0.98 -4.77 -3.61
CA GLN A 183 0.02 -4.22 -2.65
C GLN A 183 -0.20 -2.73 -2.86
N ILE A 184 0.85 -1.94 -3.07
CA ILE A 184 0.71 -0.49 -3.34
C ILE A 184 -0.02 -0.24 -4.66
N ALA A 185 0.30 -1.00 -5.71
CA ALA A 185 -0.41 -0.90 -6.98
C ALA A 185 -1.92 -1.11 -6.79
N ILE A 186 -2.33 -2.22 -6.15
CA ILE A 186 -3.74 -2.58 -6.03
C ILE A 186 -4.50 -1.77 -4.97
N PHE A 187 -3.86 -1.32 -3.89
CA PHE A 187 -4.53 -0.63 -2.78
C PHE A 187 -4.43 0.90 -2.83
N ASP A 188 -3.40 1.45 -3.50
CA ASP A 188 -3.21 2.89 -3.58
C ASP A 188 -3.51 3.43 -4.98
N GLN A 189 -2.86 2.88 -6.01
CA GLN A 189 -2.90 3.42 -7.37
C GLN A 189 -4.19 3.07 -8.13
N ILE A 190 -4.62 1.81 -8.08
CA ILE A 190 -5.85 1.37 -8.76
C ILE A 190 -7.09 2.08 -8.22
N PRO A 191 -7.34 2.17 -6.90
CA PRO A 191 -8.57 2.79 -6.41
C PRO A 191 -8.67 4.27 -6.78
N ARG A 192 -7.56 5.00 -6.73
CA ARG A 192 -7.45 6.41 -7.14
C ARG A 192 -7.72 6.64 -8.62
N SER A 193 -7.58 5.62 -9.46
CA SER A 193 -7.84 5.70 -10.89
C SER A 193 -9.22 5.17 -11.26
N ALA A 194 -9.63 4.04 -10.68
CA ALA A 194 -10.90 3.36 -10.96
C ALA A 194 -12.12 4.07 -10.33
N PHE A 195 -11.96 4.63 -9.13
CA PHE A 195 -13.09 5.09 -8.30
C PHE A 195 -13.03 6.58 -7.97
N ARG A 196 -12.47 7.39 -8.87
CA ARG A 196 -12.26 8.84 -8.66
C ARG A 196 -13.52 9.55 -8.16
N GLY A 197 -13.36 10.29 -7.06
CA GLY A 197 -14.41 11.12 -6.49
C GLY A 197 -15.37 10.39 -5.56
N THR A 198 -15.18 9.09 -5.34
CA THR A 198 -15.96 8.30 -4.38
C THR A 198 -15.12 7.95 -3.15
N ASP A 199 -15.73 7.38 -2.12
CA ASP A 199 -15.02 6.86 -0.95
C ASP A 199 -14.21 5.61 -1.26
N GLU A 200 -14.61 4.82 -2.26
CA GLU A 200 -13.83 3.67 -2.71
C GLU A 200 -12.41 4.04 -3.18
N ALA A 201 -12.18 5.26 -3.66
CA ALA A 201 -10.83 5.73 -4.04
C ALA A 201 -9.81 5.69 -2.88
N PHE A 202 -10.28 5.71 -1.64
CA PHE A 202 -9.45 5.80 -0.43
C PHE A 202 -9.65 4.62 0.52
N LYS A 203 -10.53 3.67 0.17
CA LYS A 203 -10.99 2.58 1.05
C LYS A 203 -9.87 1.64 1.51
N TRP A 204 -8.80 1.51 0.73
CA TRP A 204 -7.68 0.60 1.02
C TRP A 204 -6.38 1.32 1.40
N ASP A 205 -6.42 2.64 1.64
CA ASP A 205 -5.22 3.45 1.96
C ASP A 205 -4.42 2.86 3.14
N ASP A 206 -5.11 2.43 4.20
CA ASP A 206 -4.47 1.85 5.38
C ASP A 206 -3.69 0.56 5.06
N LEU A 207 -4.12 -0.23 4.07
CA LEU A 207 -3.39 -1.42 3.64
C LEU A 207 -2.08 -1.04 2.96
N ALA A 208 -2.12 -0.07 2.05
CA ALA A 208 -0.95 0.41 1.34
C ALA A 208 0.05 1.06 2.31
N ILE A 209 -0.43 1.85 3.28
CA ILE A 209 0.39 2.46 4.32
C ILE A 209 1.08 1.37 5.18
N ARG A 210 0.35 0.33 5.58
CA ARG A 210 0.94 -0.80 6.32
C ARG A 210 2.02 -1.50 5.50
N ALA A 211 1.76 -1.79 4.22
CA ALA A 211 2.74 -2.43 3.34
C ALA A 211 4.01 -1.58 3.18
N THR A 212 3.89 -0.27 2.98
CA THR A 212 5.04 0.65 2.95
C THR A 212 5.84 0.63 4.25
N LYS A 213 5.18 0.63 5.41
CA LYS A 213 5.86 0.58 6.72
C LYS A 213 6.63 -0.72 6.92
N VAL A 214 6.06 -1.85 6.51
CA VAL A 214 6.76 -3.15 6.50
C VAL A 214 8.00 -3.08 5.62
N ALA A 215 7.91 -2.47 4.44
CA ALA A 215 9.05 -2.31 3.53
C ALA A 215 10.20 -1.51 4.16
N ILE A 216 9.86 -0.41 4.85
CA ILE A 216 10.82 0.46 5.53
C ILE A 216 11.47 -0.31 6.69
N GLU A 217 10.68 -1.02 7.49
CA GLU A 217 11.20 -1.84 8.60
C GLU A 217 12.16 -2.93 8.12
N LYS A 218 11.86 -3.55 6.97
CA LYS A 218 12.71 -4.57 6.34
C LYS A 218 13.90 -4.01 5.54
N GLY A 219 14.09 -2.68 5.49
CA GLY A 219 15.20 -2.04 4.77
C GLY A 219 15.08 -2.07 3.24
N TYR A 220 13.91 -2.41 2.70
CA TYR A 220 13.72 -2.56 1.25
C TYR A 220 13.75 -1.22 0.51
N PHE A 221 13.44 -0.12 1.19
CA PHE A 221 13.53 1.20 0.58
C PHE A 221 14.95 1.50 0.10
N GLU A 222 15.97 1.15 0.89
CA GLU A 222 17.37 1.38 0.54
C GLU A 222 17.96 0.28 -0.36
N GLU A 223 17.59 -0.97 -0.15
CA GLU A 223 18.37 -2.11 -0.66
C GLU A 223 17.69 -2.91 -1.78
N ALA A 224 16.36 -2.82 -1.92
CA ALA A 224 15.63 -3.78 -2.74
C ALA A 224 15.48 -3.38 -4.22
N PHE A 225 15.59 -2.10 -4.55
CA PHE A 225 15.28 -1.58 -5.88
C PHE A 225 16.47 -0.84 -6.49
N LYS A 226 16.77 -1.13 -7.77
CA LYS A 226 17.71 -0.32 -8.55
C LYS A 226 17.04 0.95 -9.05
N SER A 227 15.74 0.90 -9.31
CA SER A 227 14.96 2.03 -9.77
C SER A 227 14.64 3.01 -8.64
N THR A 228 15.06 4.27 -8.83
CA THR A 228 14.59 5.40 -8.03
C THR A 228 13.07 5.58 -8.11
N LEU A 229 12.44 5.22 -9.24
CA LEU A 229 10.99 5.33 -9.37
C LEU A 229 10.28 4.30 -8.48
N ASN A 230 10.81 3.09 -8.36
CA ASN A 230 10.26 2.08 -7.43
C ASN A 230 10.40 2.51 -5.97
N GLN A 231 11.55 3.08 -5.60
CA GLN A 231 11.74 3.68 -4.28
C GLN A 231 10.71 4.80 -4.03
N PHE A 232 10.41 5.62 -5.04
CA PHE A 232 9.38 6.65 -4.91
C PHE A 232 7.96 6.06 -4.81
N VAL A 233 7.60 5.07 -5.63
CA VAL A 233 6.29 4.40 -5.58
C VAL A 233 6.05 3.82 -4.18
N LEU A 234 7.09 3.28 -3.55
CA LEU A 234 7.02 2.79 -2.18
C LEU A 234 6.57 3.85 -1.17
N LEU A 235 6.89 5.13 -1.40
CA LEU A 235 6.56 6.25 -0.51
C LEU A 235 5.17 6.85 -0.75
N LEU A 236 4.52 6.56 -1.88
CA LEU A 236 3.20 7.14 -2.24
C LEU A 236 2.13 6.94 -1.16
N PRO A 237 2.01 5.78 -0.49
CA PRO A 237 1.01 5.62 0.57
C PRO A 237 1.25 6.58 1.75
N LEU A 238 2.49 6.93 2.07
CA LEU A 238 2.79 7.92 3.11
C LEU A 238 2.38 9.34 2.67
N GLU A 239 2.59 9.68 1.39
CA GLU A 239 2.11 10.95 0.78
C GLU A 239 0.58 11.06 0.89
N HIS A 240 -0.11 9.94 0.76
CA HIS A 240 -1.57 9.91 0.80
C HIS A 240 -2.18 9.72 2.20
N SER A 241 -1.37 9.51 3.22
CA SER A 241 -1.83 9.36 4.60
C SER A 241 -2.28 10.70 5.19
N GLU A 242 -3.43 10.72 5.88
CA GLU A 242 -3.86 11.88 6.67
C GLU A 242 -3.14 11.98 8.05
N SER A 243 -2.15 11.13 8.31
CA SER A 243 -1.30 11.17 9.51
C SER A 243 -0.11 12.10 9.34
N TRP A 244 0.09 13.03 10.29
CA TRP A 244 1.27 13.90 10.29
C TRP A 244 2.59 13.14 10.48
N GLU A 245 2.59 12.02 11.22
CA GLU A 245 3.79 11.20 11.37
C GLU A 245 4.18 10.51 10.06
N ASP A 246 3.20 10.04 9.30
CA ASP A 246 3.44 9.42 7.99
C ASP A 246 3.94 10.45 6.99
N GLN A 247 3.35 11.65 6.97
CA GLN A 247 3.81 12.76 6.13
C GLN A 247 5.26 13.14 6.42
N LYS A 248 5.64 13.25 7.70
CA LYS A 248 7.03 13.53 8.09
C LYS A 248 7.98 12.43 7.65
N LEU A 249 7.64 11.17 7.89
CA LEU A 249 8.46 10.03 7.48
C LEU A 249 8.66 10.01 5.96
N GLY A 250 7.58 10.19 5.21
CA GLY A 250 7.62 10.25 3.75
C GLY A 250 8.51 11.37 3.21
N VAL A 251 8.40 12.59 3.76
CA VAL A 251 9.27 13.72 3.40
C VAL A 251 10.74 13.42 3.72
N GLN A 252 11.03 12.83 4.89
CA GLN A 252 12.40 12.47 5.27
C GLN A 252 13.02 11.45 4.30
N LEU A 253 12.29 10.39 3.96
CA LEU A 253 12.75 9.36 3.03
C LEU A 253 12.89 9.90 1.60
N LEU A 254 11.98 10.78 1.17
CA LEU A 254 12.09 11.45 -0.12
C LEU A 254 13.35 12.33 -0.20
N LEU A 255 13.66 13.11 0.85
CA LEU A 255 14.89 13.91 0.87
C LEU A 255 16.15 13.03 0.79
N ARG A 256 16.13 11.85 1.44
CA ARG A 256 17.21 10.87 1.34
C ARG A 256 17.35 10.31 -0.07
N LEU A 257 16.25 9.94 -0.72
CA LEU A 257 16.20 9.48 -2.11
C LEU A 257 16.78 10.52 -3.07
N LEU A 258 16.39 11.78 -2.92
CA LEU A 258 16.88 12.86 -3.79
C LEU A 258 18.38 13.11 -3.62
N SER A 259 18.89 12.92 -2.40
CA SER A 259 20.32 13.04 -2.10
C SER A 259 21.13 11.93 -2.79
N THR A 260 20.61 10.70 -2.87
CA THR A 260 21.31 9.60 -3.56
C THR A 260 21.29 9.75 -5.07
N VAL A 261 20.18 10.22 -5.65
CA VAL A 261 20.07 10.47 -7.10
C VAL A 261 21.12 11.48 -7.57
N ALA A 262 21.30 12.58 -6.84
CA ALA A 262 22.26 13.63 -7.19
C ALA A 262 23.73 13.18 -7.16
N ILE A 263 24.05 12.07 -6.49
CA ILE A 263 25.41 11.53 -6.37
C ILE A 263 25.74 10.56 -7.53
N GLN A 264 24.72 10.00 -8.19
CA GLN A 264 24.88 8.95 -9.21
C GLN A 264 24.92 9.50 -10.65
N ASP A 265 25.08 10.80 -10.84
CA ASP A 265 24.94 11.44 -12.16
C ASP A 265 26.20 11.33 -13.06
N ASP A 266 27.24 10.59 -12.64
CA ASP A 266 28.45 10.38 -13.43
C ASP A 266 28.16 9.59 -14.73
N GLY A 267 28.39 10.23 -15.88
CA GLY A 267 28.27 9.61 -17.20
C GLY A 267 26.95 9.86 -17.95
N PHE A 268 26.03 10.66 -17.40
CA PHE A 268 24.84 11.12 -18.13
C PHE A 268 25.11 12.36 -18.99
N SER A 269 24.34 12.50 -20.07
CA SER A 269 24.32 13.74 -20.86
C SER A 269 23.58 14.87 -20.13
N ASP A 270 23.88 16.13 -20.46
CA ASP A 270 23.19 17.31 -19.91
C ASP A 270 21.66 17.21 -20.04
N TYR A 271 21.17 16.65 -21.15
CA TYR A 271 19.75 16.47 -21.40
C TYR A 271 19.10 15.46 -20.44
N GLU A 272 19.81 14.38 -20.13
CA GLU A 272 19.35 13.37 -19.18
C GLU A 272 19.33 13.92 -17.75
N ILE A 273 20.38 14.66 -17.36
CA ILE A 273 20.44 15.36 -16.06
C ILE A 273 19.23 16.28 -15.90
N VAL A 274 18.90 17.09 -16.90
CA VAL A 274 17.72 17.98 -16.86
C VAL A 274 16.42 17.19 -16.69
N LYS A 275 16.23 16.07 -17.40
CA LYS A 275 15.03 15.23 -17.23
C LYS A 275 14.92 14.65 -15.82
N ARG A 276 16.04 14.24 -15.22
CA ARG A 276 16.10 13.73 -13.84
C ARG A 276 15.71 14.82 -12.85
N LEU A 277 16.27 16.02 -13.00
CA LEU A 277 15.92 17.18 -12.17
C LEU A 277 14.45 17.58 -12.28
N GLU A 278 13.89 17.58 -13.50
CA GLU A 278 12.45 17.84 -13.70
C GLU A 278 11.58 16.85 -12.94
N PHE A 279 11.94 15.57 -12.99
CA PHE A 279 11.23 14.51 -12.30
C PHE A 279 11.32 14.68 -10.78
N SER A 280 12.54 14.79 -10.24
CA SER A 280 12.79 15.03 -8.82
C SER A 280 12.01 16.24 -8.29
N LYS A 281 12.00 17.35 -9.04
CA LYS A 281 11.21 18.54 -8.70
C LYS A 281 9.72 18.24 -8.61
N ARG A 282 9.16 17.50 -9.56
CA ARG A 282 7.72 17.15 -9.57
C ARG A 282 7.34 16.31 -8.36
N LEU A 283 8.11 15.27 -8.06
CA LEU A 283 7.85 14.40 -6.91
C LEU A 283 7.92 15.17 -5.60
N THR A 284 8.99 15.96 -5.44
CA THR A 284 9.19 16.80 -4.25
C THR A 284 8.04 17.78 -4.06
N THR A 285 7.59 18.41 -5.14
CA THR A 285 6.48 19.37 -5.08
C THR A 285 5.21 18.68 -4.59
N ALA A 286 4.86 17.53 -5.17
CA ALA A 286 3.66 16.79 -4.78
C ALA A 286 3.70 16.39 -3.30
N PHE A 287 4.79 15.79 -2.84
CA PHE A 287 4.92 15.35 -1.45
C PHE A 287 4.86 16.51 -0.45
N LEU A 288 5.54 17.62 -0.75
CA LEU A 288 5.50 18.81 0.10
C LEU A 288 4.12 19.46 0.14
N GLU A 289 3.41 19.50 -0.98
CA GLU A 289 2.03 20.01 -1.04
C GLU A 289 1.09 19.14 -0.19
N HIS A 290 1.19 17.81 -0.25
CA HIS A 290 0.42 16.92 0.61
C HIS A 290 0.72 17.16 2.10
N ALA A 291 2.00 17.21 2.46
CA ALA A 291 2.43 17.45 3.83
C ALA A 291 1.95 18.82 4.36
N GLN A 292 1.96 19.87 3.52
CA GLN A 292 1.43 21.19 3.88
C GLN A 292 -0.07 21.17 4.14
N VAL A 293 -0.84 20.47 3.31
CA VAL A 293 -2.29 20.33 3.48
C VAL A 293 -2.60 19.58 4.77
N VAL A 294 -1.93 18.47 5.06
CA VAL A 294 -2.11 17.72 6.32
C VAL A 294 -1.60 18.51 7.51
N ALA A 295 -0.48 19.24 7.41
CA ALA A 295 0.01 20.09 8.50
C ALA A 295 -1.03 21.15 8.89
N LYS A 296 -1.68 21.75 7.88
CA LYS A 296 -2.68 22.81 8.04
C LYS A 296 -4.04 22.27 8.52
N PHE A 297 -4.60 21.31 7.81
CA PHE A 297 -5.99 20.86 8.02
C PHE A 297 -6.10 19.55 8.82
N LYS A 298 -4.99 18.86 9.08
CA LYS A 298 -4.93 17.52 9.72
C LYS A 298 -5.60 16.40 8.94
N ARG A 299 -6.00 16.69 7.70
CA ARG A 299 -6.67 15.80 6.75
C ARG A 299 -6.62 16.44 5.36
N PHE A 300 -7.16 15.76 4.37
CA PHE A 300 -7.34 16.27 3.02
C PHE A 300 -8.78 16.78 2.81
N PRO A 301 -9.03 18.10 2.72
CA PRO A 301 -10.38 18.63 2.62
C PRO A 301 -11.14 18.17 1.37
N HIS A 302 -10.44 17.89 0.26
CA HIS A 302 -11.06 17.40 -0.97
C HIS A 302 -11.71 16.01 -0.80
N ARG A 303 -11.30 15.22 0.20
CA ARG A 303 -11.89 13.92 0.53
C ARG A 303 -13.11 14.02 1.44
N ASN A 304 -13.47 15.22 1.92
CA ASN A 304 -14.55 15.38 2.90
C ASN A 304 -15.88 14.82 2.39
N ARG A 305 -16.24 15.09 1.12
CA ARG A 305 -17.48 14.58 0.52
C ARG A 305 -17.49 13.06 0.48
N ALA A 306 -16.41 12.47 -0.03
CA ALA A 306 -16.25 11.02 -0.12
C ALA A 306 -16.42 10.36 1.27
N HIS A 307 -15.72 10.88 2.29
CA HIS A 307 -15.81 10.35 3.65
C HIS A 307 -17.04 10.81 4.46
N GLY A 308 -18.01 11.50 3.86
CA GLY A 308 -19.19 12.02 4.56
C GLY A 308 -18.88 13.04 5.67
N ARG A 309 -17.73 13.71 5.61
CA ARG A 309 -17.27 14.68 6.61
C ARG A 309 -17.86 16.06 6.36
N THR A 310 -18.15 16.78 7.45
CA THR A 310 -18.48 18.21 7.36
C THR A 310 -17.23 19.02 7.02
N THR A 311 -17.34 19.85 5.97
CA THR A 311 -16.30 20.81 5.56
C THR A 311 -16.41 22.10 6.38
N SER A 312 -15.30 22.57 6.95
CA SER A 312 -15.23 23.83 7.69
C SER A 312 -15.31 25.05 6.76
N LEU A 313 -15.50 26.26 7.31
CA LEU A 313 -15.46 27.48 6.50
C LEU A 313 -14.08 27.69 5.86
N GLU A 314 -13.00 27.46 6.61
CA GLU A 314 -11.64 27.60 6.10
C GLU A 314 -11.35 26.60 4.97
N GLU A 315 -11.77 25.34 5.15
CA GLU A 315 -11.64 24.31 4.13
C GLU A 315 -12.44 24.66 2.87
N ARG A 316 -13.66 25.21 2.99
CA ARG A 316 -14.44 25.69 1.85
C ARG A 316 -13.74 26.81 1.09
N ILE A 317 -13.19 27.79 1.80
CA ILE A 317 -12.44 28.90 1.20
C ILE A 317 -11.21 28.37 0.46
N TRP A 318 -10.46 27.46 1.08
CA TRP A 318 -9.30 26.85 0.44
C TRP A 318 -9.70 26.05 -0.80
N LEU A 319 -10.74 25.20 -0.72
CA LEU A 319 -11.25 24.42 -1.86
C LEU A 319 -11.72 25.29 -3.04
N ALA A 320 -12.17 26.52 -2.78
CA ALA A 320 -12.59 27.47 -3.81
C ALA A 320 -11.43 28.33 -4.37
N SER A 321 -10.20 28.15 -3.89
CA SER A 321 -9.05 28.97 -4.28
C SER A 321 -8.16 28.29 -5.32
N ASP A 322 -7.33 29.09 -6.00
CA ASP A 322 -6.30 28.57 -6.91
C ASP A 322 -5.14 27.86 -6.20
N LEU A 323 -5.12 27.88 -4.86
CA LEU A 323 -4.11 27.20 -4.04
C LEU A 323 -4.35 25.70 -3.90
N VAL A 324 -5.49 25.17 -4.37
CA VAL A 324 -5.74 23.73 -4.36
C VAL A 324 -4.80 23.05 -5.36
N PRO A 325 -3.95 22.12 -4.91
CA PRO A 325 -3.03 21.42 -5.79
C PRO A 325 -3.73 20.59 -6.87
N ARG A 326 -3.01 20.33 -7.97
CA ARG A 326 -3.55 19.57 -9.11
C ARG A 326 -3.95 18.14 -8.72
N TRP A 327 -3.18 17.48 -7.84
CA TRP A 327 -3.49 16.14 -7.36
C TRP A 327 -4.84 16.09 -6.64
N ALA A 328 -5.15 17.08 -5.80
CA ALA A 328 -6.44 17.16 -5.11
C ALA A 328 -7.59 17.37 -6.10
N LYS A 329 -7.42 18.25 -7.10
CA LYS A 329 -8.41 18.48 -8.18
C LYS A 329 -8.64 17.24 -9.03
N SER A 330 -7.60 16.46 -9.31
CA SER A 330 -7.67 15.25 -10.14
C SER A 330 -8.56 14.13 -9.58
N GLN A 331 -8.88 14.20 -8.28
CA GLN A 331 -9.79 13.28 -7.61
C GLN A 331 -11.25 13.75 -7.66
N ASN A 332 -11.54 14.92 -8.24
CA ASN A 332 -12.90 15.39 -8.47
C ASN A 332 -13.31 15.15 -9.93
N PRO A 333 -14.33 14.32 -10.21
CA PRO A 333 -14.75 14.01 -11.57
C PRO A 333 -15.28 15.22 -12.34
N GLU A 334 -15.78 16.26 -11.66
CA GLU A 334 -16.25 17.51 -12.27
C GLU A 334 -15.10 18.47 -12.64
N ASP A 335 -13.96 18.39 -11.98
CA ASP A 335 -12.79 19.26 -12.23
C ASP A 335 -11.99 18.84 -13.47
N ALA A 336 -12.21 17.64 -14.02
CA ALA A 336 -11.64 17.23 -15.31
C ALA A 336 -12.15 18.10 -16.47
N ARG A 337 -13.27 18.82 -16.29
CA ARG A 337 -13.83 19.78 -17.27
C ARG A 337 -13.89 21.22 -16.77
N ASN A 338 -13.61 21.46 -15.49
CA ASN A 338 -13.65 22.79 -14.88
C ASN A 338 -12.24 23.29 -14.55
N VAL A 339 -11.54 23.78 -15.58
CA VAL A 339 -10.77 25.01 -15.35
C VAL A 339 -11.85 26.05 -15.04
N ILE A 340 -11.97 26.48 -13.78
CA ILE A 340 -12.72 27.70 -13.48
C ILE A 340 -12.09 28.77 -14.37
N GLN A 341 -12.78 29.16 -15.45
CA GLN A 341 -12.49 30.43 -16.09
C GLN A 341 -12.93 31.48 -15.09
N LEU A 342 -12.02 31.85 -14.19
CA LEU A 342 -12.17 33.10 -13.47
C LEU A 342 -12.33 34.18 -14.54
N PRO A 343 -13.34 35.05 -14.46
CA PRO A 343 -13.42 36.17 -15.38
C PRO A 343 -12.10 36.93 -15.27
N VAL A 344 -11.36 37.00 -16.36
CA VAL A 344 -10.15 37.82 -16.45
C VAL A 344 -10.62 39.25 -16.25
N ILE A 345 -10.47 39.79 -15.04
CA ILE A 345 -10.62 41.23 -14.81
C ILE A 345 -9.38 41.87 -15.42
N PRO A 346 -9.50 42.63 -16.52
CA PRO A 346 -8.34 43.28 -17.09
C PRO A 346 -7.75 44.24 -16.06
N LEU A 347 -6.44 44.13 -15.81
CA LEU A 347 -5.66 45.01 -14.91
C LEU A 347 -5.85 46.52 -15.17
N LYS A 348 -6.44 46.91 -16.31
CA LYS A 348 -6.84 48.30 -16.61
C LYS A 348 -7.99 48.87 -15.78
N ARG A 349 -8.70 48.07 -14.95
CA ARG A 349 -9.75 48.59 -14.05
C ARG A 349 -9.31 48.86 -12.61
N LEU A 350 -8.05 48.59 -12.25
CA LEU A 350 -7.51 48.90 -10.91
C LEU A 350 -6.65 50.18 -10.86
N THR A 351 -6.54 50.94 -11.95
CA THR A 351 -5.72 52.17 -12.01
C THR A 351 -6.46 53.44 -12.44
N ARG A 352 -7.81 53.44 -12.48
CA ARG A 352 -8.59 54.69 -12.58
C ARG A 352 -9.32 54.95 -11.28
N GLY A 353 -8.57 55.55 -10.37
CA GLY A 353 -9.00 55.92 -9.03
C GLY A 353 -7.89 56.65 -8.28
N ARG A 354 -7.35 57.71 -8.88
CA ARG A 354 -6.75 58.86 -8.20
C ARG A 354 -7.22 60.12 -8.91
#